data_AF-A0A3B8IWB0-F1
#
_entry.id   AF-A0A3B8IWB0-F1
#
_cell.length_a   1.000
_cell.length_b   1.000
_cell.length_c   1.000
_cell.angle_alpha   90.00
_cell.angle_beta   90.00
_cell.angle_gamma   90.00
#
_symmetry.space_group_name_H-M   'P 1'
#
loop_
_entity.id
_entity.type
_entity.pdbx_description
1 polymer ?
#
loop_
_entity_poly.entity_id
_entity_poly.type
_entity_poly.pdbx_seq_one_letter_code
_entity_poly.pdbx_strand_id
1 'polypeptide(L)'
;TGGICLAYGLLSLKDTPINNGLLIFKNVTVKGFWLTTWFPSLAPERMQAVVQEILGLLATQSLKADIEAVYPFDQIAEAVDHADRPGRSGKILLDLRG
;
A
#
# COMPACT_ATOMS: atom_id res chain seq x y z
N THR A 1 14.79 -3.90 -20.86
CA THR A 1 13.90 -4.88 -21.54
C THR A 1 13.47 -5.90 -20.50
N GLY A 2 12.23 -6.39 -20.50
CA GLY A 2 11.77 -7.38 -19.50
C GLY A 2 11.19 -6.82 -18.19
N GLY A 3 10.81 -5.54 -18.14
CA GLY A 3 10.32 -4.91 -16.91
C GLY A 3 8.92 -5.38 -16.50
N ILE A 4 8.61 -5.31 -15.20
CA ILE A 4 7.29 -5.61 -14.65
C ILE A 4 6.71 -4.34 -14.01
N CYS A 5 5.50 -3.98 -14.43
CA CYS A 5 4.69 -2.94 -13.78
C CYS A 5 3.57 -3.62 -12.97
N LEU A 6 3.54 -3.34 -11.66
CA LEU A 6 2.47 -3.79 -10.76
C LEU A 6 1.52 -2.64 -10.47
N ALA A 7 0.28 -2.77 -10.92
CA ALA A 7 -0.80 -1.86 -10.57
C ALA A 7 -1.48 -2.36 -9.28
N TYR A 8 -1.44 -1.55 -8.22
CA TYR A 8 -1.98 -1.91 -6.89
C TYR A 8 -2.96 -0.87 -6.31
N GLY A 9 -3.28 0.18 -7.08
CA GLY A 9 -4.19 1.24 -6.66
C GLY A 9 -4.84 1.94 -7.86
N LEU A 10 -5.92 2.67 -7.58
CA LEU A 10 -6.71 3.38 -8.58
C LEU A 10 -7.05 4.80 -8.07
N LEU A 11 -6.03 5.60 -7.79
CA LEU A 11 -6.20 6.95 -7.23
C LEU A 11 -6.92 7.92 -8.19
N SER A 12 -6.71 7.74 -9.50
CA SER A 12 -7.30 8.60 -10.53
C SER A 12 -8.72 8.19 -10.95
N LEU A 13 -9.16 6.98 -10.57
CA LEU A 13 -10.40 6.36 -11.05
C LEU A 13 -10.51 6.25 -12.59
N LYS A 14 -9.37 6.25 -13.28
CA LYS A 14 -9.28 6.15 -14.75
C LYS A 14 -8.52 4.90 -15.16
N ASP A 15 -8.84 4.40 -16.35
CA ASP A 15 -8.07 3.34 -16.98
C ASP A 15 -6.61 3.73 -17.14
N THR A 16 -5.72 2.77 -16.93
CA THR A 16 -4.28 2.96 -17.18
C THR A 16 -4.02 2.76 -18.68
N PRO A 17 -3.57 3.77 -19.43
CA PRO A 17 -3.26 3.59 -20.85
C PRO A 17 -2.04 2.67 -21.02
N ILE A 18 -2.17 1.64 -21.85
CA ILE A 18 -1.11 0.64 -22.09
C ILE A 18 -0.56 0.78 -23.51
N ASN A 19 0.77 0.88 -23.62
CA ASN A 19 1.47 0.89 -24.90
C ASN A 19 1.83 -0.53 -25.34
N ASN A 20 1.12 -1.04 -26.34
CA ASN A 20 1.32 -2.40 -26.87
C ASN A 20 2.73 -2.63 -27.43
N GLY A 21 3.39 -1.61 -27.98
CA GLY A 21 4.76 -1.72 -28.48
C GLY A 21 5.76 -2.04 -27.38
N LEU A 22 5.54 -1.55 -26.15
CA LEU A 22 6.37 -1.91 -24.99
C LEU A 22 6.16 -3.36 -24.56
N LEU A 23 4.92 -3.86 -24.65
CA LEU A 23 4.62 -5.26 -24.34
C LEU A 23 5.33 -6.19 -25.33
N ILE A 24 5.15 -5.95 -26.64
CA ILE A 24 5.64 -6.84 -27.71
C ILE A 24 7.15 -6.72 -27.88
N PHE A 25 7.67 -5.50 -28.06
CA PHE A 25 9.05 -5.31 -28.50
C PHE A 25 10.04 -5.05 -27.36
N LYS A 26 9.54 -4.72 -26.16
CA LYS A 26 10.37 -4.55 -24.95
C LYS A 26 10.10 -5.61 -23.88
N ASN A 27 9.24 -6.58 -24.16
CA ASN A 27 8.86 -7.67 -23.27
C ASN A 27 8.43 -7.15 -21.88
N VAL A 28 7.68 -6.06 -21.85
CA VAL A 28 7.15 -5.50 -20.60
C VAL A 28 5.92 -6.29 -20.17
N THR A 29 5.79 -6.56 -18.88
CA THR A 29 4.61 -7.20 -18.29
C THR A 29 3.87 -6.21 -17.40
N VAL A 30 2.54 -6.13 -17.53
CA VAL A 30 1.67 -5.37 -16.62
C VAL A 30 0.78 -6.36 -15.88
N LYS A 31 0.77 -6.28 -14.54
CA LYS A 31 -0.03 -7.16 -13.67
C LYS A 31 -0.71 -6.36 -12.56
N GLY A 32 -1.90 -6.79 -12.18
CA GLY A 32 -2.53 -6.33 -10.95
C GLY A 32 -1.87 -6.98 -9.72
N PHE A 33 -1.81 -6.25 -8.62
CA PHE A 33 -1.49 -6.77 -7.30
C PHE A 33 -2.52 -6.29 -6.29
N TRP A 34 -3.18 -7.23 -5.62
CA TRP A 34 -4.13 -6.90 -4.57
C TRP A 34 -3.77 -7.67 -3.31
N LEU A 35 -3.32 -6.94 -2.28
CA LEU A 35 -2.87 -7.53 -1.02
C LEU A 35 -3.96 -8.41 -0.38
N THR A 36 -5.22 -7.99 -0.44
CA THR A 36 -6.37 -8.70 0.15
C THR A 36 -6.58 -10.10 -0.42
N THR A 37 -6.23 -10.36 -1.68
CA THR A 37 -6.33 -11.70 -2.29
C THR A 37 -5.01 -12.44 -2.28
N TRP A 38 -3.90 -11.72 -2.47
CA TRP A 38 -2.57 -12.32 -2.50
C TRP A 38 -2.17 -12.87 -1.13
N PHE A 39 -2.34 -12.11 -0.06
CA PHE A 39 -1.85 -12.51 1.26
C PHE A 39 -2.51 -13.80 1.78
N PRO A 40 -3.85 -13.97 1.71
CA PRO A 40 -4.50 -15.23 2.10
C PRO A 40 -4.20 -16.41 1.16
N SER A 41 -3.75 -16.15 -0.07
CA SER A 41 -3.40 -17.22 -1.02
C SER A 41 -2.04 -17.87 -0.77
N LEU A 42 -1.23 -17.29 0.12
CA LEU A 42 0.10 -17.80 0.44
C LEU A 42 0.02 -19.10 1.25
N ALA A 43 0.98 -19.99 1.04
CA ALA A 43 1.23 -21.09 1.97
C ALA A 43 1.54 -20.52 3.38
N PRO A 44 1.09 -21.19 4.47
CA PRO A 44 1.26 -20.68 5.84
C PRO A 44 2.71 -20.31 6.18
N GLU A 45 3.68 -21.10 5.75
CA GLU A 45 5.10 -20.87 6.01
C GLU A 45 5.59 -19.61 5.31
N ARG A 46 5.12 -19.36 4.08
CA ARG A 46 5.47 -18.16 3.33
C ARG A 46 4.82 -16.92 3.92
N MET A 47 3.56 -17.03 4.35
CA MET A 47 2.88 -15.95 5.05
C MET A 47 3.63 -15.57 6.33
N GLN A 48 4.02 -16.56 7.15
CA GLN A 48 4.78 -16.34 8.37
C GLN A 48 6.13 -15.68 8.07
N ALA A 49 6.86 -16.15 7.06
CA ALA A 49 8.14 -15.56 6.67
C ALA A 49 8.02 -14.07 6.30
N VAL A 50 7.00 -13.71 5.50
CA VAL A 50 6.73 -12.31 5.12
C VAL A 50 6.43 -11.46 6.36
N VAL A 51 5.59 -11.95 7.27
CA VAL A 51 5.26 -11.22 8.51
C VAL A 51 6.51 -10.99 9.37
N GLN A 52 7.33 -12.03 9.56
CA GLN A 52 8.56 -11.93 10.36
C GLN A 52 9.56 -10.93 9.76
N GLU A 53 9.72 -10.94 8.44
CA GLU A 53 10.57 -9.98 7.73
C GLU A 53 10.11 -8.53 7.97
N ILE A 54 8.82 -8.24 7.77
CA ILE A 54 8.26 -6.90 7.97
C ILE A 54 8.39 -6.45 9.44
N LEU A 55 8.11 -7.33 10.41
CA LEU A 55 8.28 -7.02 11.83
C LEU A 55 9.74 -6.74 12.19
N GLY A 56 10.70 -7.47 11.62
CA GLY A 56 12.13 -7.21 11.79
C GLY A 56 12.53 -5.83 11.25
N LEU A 57 12.00 -5.44 10.09
CA LEU A 57 12.27 -4.11 9.52
C LEU A 57 11.69 -2.98 10.38
N LEU A 58 10.50 -3.18 10.94
CA LEU A 58 9.89 -2.22 11.88
C LEU A 58 10.68 -2.14 13.19
N ALA A 59 11.09 -3.26 13.77
CA ALA A 59 11.84 -3.33 15.02
C ALA A 59 13.22 -2.64 14.91
N THR A 60 13.88 -2.78 13.76
CA THR A 60 15.14 -2.11 13.46
C THR A 60 14.98 -0.64 13.04
N GLN A 61 13.73 -0.16 12.90
CA GLN A 61 13.40 1.17 12.38
C GLN A 61 13.94 1.44 10.96
N SER A 62 14.29 0.38 10.21
CA SER A 62 14.67 0.48 8.79
C SER A 62 13.45 0.67 7.89
N LEU A 63 12.29 0.23 8.36
CA LEU A 63 10.97 0.62 7.85
C LEU A 63 10.30 1.52 8.88
N LYS A 64 9.90 2.72 8.47
CA LYS A 64 9.13 3.66 9.29
C LYS A 64 7.81 3.98 8.61
N ALA A 65 6.76 4.10 9.41
CA ALA A 65 5.49 4.64 8.97
C ALA A 65 5.32 6.01 9.61
N ASP A 66 5.42 7.06 8.81
CA ASP A 66 5.25 8.42 9.30
C ASP A 66 3.80 8.63 9.77
N ILE A 67 3.67 9.21 10.95
CA ILE A 67 2.38 9.59 11.54
C ILE A 67 2.27 11.09 11.36
N GLU A 68 1.24 11.52 10.65
CA GLU A 68 0.98 12.94 10.43
C GLU A 68 0.13 13.52 11.55
N ALA A 69 -0.87 12.77 12.02
CA ALA A 69 -1.72 13.17 13.14
C ALA A 69 -2.34 11.97 13.86
N VAL A 70 -2.69 12.18 15.12
CA VAL A 70 -3.47 11.25 15.94
C VAL A 70 -4.68 12.01 16.46
N TYR A 71 -5.86 11.45 16.26
CA TYR A 71 -7.14 12.00 16.69
C TYR A 71 -7.78 11.09 17.74
N PRO A 72 -8.38 11.64 18.82
CA PRO A 72 -9.27 10.85 19.67
C PRO A 72 -10.49 10.37 18.88
N PHE A 73 -11.13 9.28 19.34
CA PHE A 73 -12.25 8.66 18.63
C PHE A 73 -13.46 9.59 18.46
N ASP A 74 -13.68 10.53 19.38
CA ASP A 74 -14.74 11.53 19.30
C ASP A 74 -14.53 12.57 18.17
N GLN A 75 -13.32 12.64 17.59
CA GLN A 75 -12.96 13.49 16.44
C GLN A 75 -12.82 12.71 15.13
N ILE A 76 -13.59 11.63 14.97
CA ILE A 76 -13.52 10.77 13.79
C ILE A 76 -13.82 11.52 12.50
N ALA A 77 -14.72 12.51 12.53
CA ALA A 77 -15.07 13.30 11.35
C ALA A 77 -13.85 14.12 10.88
N GLU A 78 -13.18 14.81 11.80
CA GLU A 78 -11.97 15.58 11.52
C GLU A 78 -10.81 14.69 11.05
N ALA A 79 -10.70 13.49 11.63
CA ALA A 79 -9.68 12.52 11.23
C ALA A 79 -9.89 12.03 9.78
N VAL A 80 -11.14 11.76 9.38
CA VAL A 80 -11.49 11.35 8.01
C VAL A 80 -11.28 12.50 7.04
N ASP A 81 -11.77 13.69 7.37
CA ASP A 81 -11.56 14.90 6.55
C ASP A 81 -10.08 15.21 6.35
N HIS A 82 -9.24 14.94 7.35
CA HIS A 82 -7.80 15.04 7.21
C HIS A 82 -7.27 13.93 6.29
N ALA A 83 -7.65 12.67 6.50
CA ALA A 83 -7.20 11.53 5.71
C ALA A 83 -7.51 11.64 4.20
N ASP A 84 -8.57 12.36 3.82
CA ASP A 84 -8.94 12.57 2.42
C ASP A 84 -8.21 13.73 1.74
N ARG A 85 -7.42 14.53 2.48
CA ARG A 85 -6.64 15.63 1.89
C ARG A 85 -5.54 15.10 0.96
N PRO A 86 -5.32 15.73 -0.20
CA PRO A 86 -4.18 15.41 -1.05
C PRO A 86 -2.87 15.85 -0.40
N GLY A 87 -1.77 15.20 -0.75
CA GLY A 87 -0.42 15.63 -0.35
C GLY A 87 -0.02 15.34 1.09
N ARG A 88 -0.74 14.45 1.78
CA ARG A 88 -0.36 13.98 3.13
C ARG A 88 1.03 13.36 3.16
N SER A 89 1.75 13.63 4.25
CA SER A 89 3.08 13.10 4.55
C SER A 89 3.04 11.86 5.45
N GLY A 90 1.89 11.46 5.98
CA GLY A 90 1.81 10.31 6.86
C GLY A 90 0.41 9.74 7.10
N LYS A 91 0.34 8.79 8.03
CA LYS A 91 -0.90 8.17 8.47
C LYS A 91 -1.64 9.08 9.44
N ILE A 92 -2.96 9.07 9.33
CA ILE A 92 -3.88 9.61 10.33
C ILE A 92 -4.32 8.43 11.19
N LEU A 93 -4.06 8.50 12.50
CA LEU A 93 -4.41 7.44 13.45
C LEU A 93 -5.58 7.87 14.33
N LEU A 94 -6.41 6.88 14.71
CA LEU A 94 -7.43 7.05 15.73
C LEU A 94 -6.93 6.44 17.05
N ASP A 95 -7.03 7.20 18.13
CA ASP A 95 -6.83 6.70 19.48
C ASP A 95 -8.17 6.22 20.06
N LEU A 96 -8.27 4.91 20.30
CA LEU A 96 -9.46 4.26 20.84
C LEU A 96 -9.48 4.19 22.38
N ARG A 97 -8.46 4.76 23.05
CA ARG A 97 -8.31 4.70 24.51
C ARG A 97 -8.90 5.93 25.24
N GLY A 98 -9.45 6.88 24.48
CA GLY A 98 -10.14 8.08 24.98
C GLY A 98 -11.53 7.77 25.53
#